data_AF-A0A8S3QLC9-F1
#
_entry.id   AF-A0A8S3QLC9-F1
#
_cell.length_a   1.000
_cell.length_b   1.000
_cell.length_c   1.000
_cell.angle_alpha   90.00
_cell.angle_beta   90.00
_cell.angle_gamma   90.00
#
_symmetry.space_group_name_H-M   'P 1'
#
loop_
_entity.id
_entity.type
_entity.pdbx_description
1 polymer ?
#
loop_
_entity_poly.entity_id
_entity_poly.type
_entity_poly.pdbx_seq_one_letter_code
_entity_poly.pdbx_strand_id
1 'polypeptide(L)'
;MYRLFCLRSLLPENQERTFGDLRSISVRTSNRQAKYVVDNCVLRFLAKQDSEDQIDSFEHQDSAISQQARLLPPRGNSIIPGQLIASRHRLIQAHCQRISDFLEVGINVWWKTSEGHVEFLDGPHENHSQDCGPNLHHFSTSNLKKEYAYLDEKWKNIIDKVTTNKFTVPCMKIKVYDVNGKVTSVLNTNLDLEKKFR
;
A
#
# COMPACT_ATOMS: atom_id res chain seq x y z
N MET A 1 -10.87 3.65 -3.29
CA MET A 1 -9.46 3.79 -3.72
C MET A 1 -8.59 3.29 -2.57
N TYR A 2 -7.93 2.15 -2.76
CA TYR A 2 -7.40 1.28 -1.69
C TYR A 2 -5.91 1.52 -1.43
N ARG A 3 -5.43 1.34 -0.18
CA ARG A 3 -4.00 1.16 0.12
C ARG A 3 -3.59 -0.11 -0.65
N LEU A 4 -2.66 0.00 -1.60
CA LEU A 4 -2.23 -1.14 -2.40
C LEU A 4 -1.68 -2.19 -1.44
N PHE A 5 -2.40 -3.29 -1.32
CA PHE A 5 -1.96 -4.43 -0.53
C PHE A 5 -0.77 -5.08 -1.21
N CYS A 6 0.17 -5.58 -0.40
CA CYS A 6 1.28 -6.36 -0.93
C CYS A 6 0.72 -7.61 -1.60
N LEU A 7 0.74 -7.65 -2.92
CA LEU A 7 0.28 -8.81 -3.69
C LEU A 7 1.07 -10.08 -3.33
N ARG A 8 2.29 -9.94 -2.80
CA ARG A 8 3.06 -11.07 -2.26
C ARG A 8 2.39 -11.75 -1.06
N SER A 9 1.52 -11.07 -0.32
CA SER A 9 0.74 -11.68 0.77
C SER A 9 -0.45 -12.49 0.25
N LEU A 10 -0.86 -12.30 -1.00
CA LEU A 10 -1.86 -13.14 -1.69
C LEU A 10 -1.25 -14.45 -2.22
N LEU A 11 0.07 -14.49 -2.44
CA LEU A 11 0.77 -15.70 -2.91
C LEU A 11 0.63 -16.87 -1.92
N PRO A 12 0.87 -16.70 -0.59
CA PRO A 12 0.59 -17.77 0.37
C PRO A 12 -0.87 -18.24 0.39
N GLU A 13 -1.83 -17.32 0.27
CA GLU A 13 -3.27 -17.65 0.23
C GLU A 13 -3.62 -18.48 -1.01
N ASN A 14 -3.10 -18.08 -2.17
CA ASN A 14 -3.26 -18.84 -3.41
C ASN A 14 -2.57 -20.20 -3.33
N GLN A 15 -1.34 -20.27 -2.80
CA GLN A 15 -0.63 -21.54 -2.60
C GLN A 15 -1.40 -22.48 -1.66
N GLU A 16 -1.95 -21.97 -0.55
CA GLU A 16 -2.74 -22.76 0.39
C GLU A 16 -4.04 -23.30 -0.25
N ARG A 17 -4.66 -22.50 -1.13
CA ARG A 17 -5.81 -22.93 -1.94
C ARG A 17 -5.42 -24.04 -2.92
N THR A 18 -4.28 -23.92 -3.59
CA THR A 18 -3.72 -24.94 -4.50
C THR A 18 -3.39 -26.24 -3.76
N PHE A 19 -2.82 -26.15 -2.54
CA PHE A 19 -2.61 -27.32 -1.67
C PHE A 19 -3.93 -27.95 -1.21
N GLY A 20 -4.95 -27.14 -0.93
CA GLY A 20 -6.31 -27.61 -0.62
C GLY A 20 -6.91 -28.43 -1.75
N ASP A 21 -6.73 -27.96 -3.00
CA ASP A 21 -7.18 -28.66 -4.20
C ASP A 21 -6.46 -29.99 -4.39
N LEU A 22 -5.13 -30.03 -4.32
CA LEU A 22 -4.34 -31.26 -4.38
C LEU A 22 -4.76 -32.27 -3.30
N ARG A 23 -4.97 -31.80 -2.07
CA ARG A 23 -5.47 -32.64 -0.97
C ARG A 23 -6.86 -33.20 -1.26
N SER A 24 -7.76 -32.38 -1.81
CA SER A 24 -9.13 -32.81 -2.13
C SER A 24 -9.15 -33.87 -3.25
N ILE A 25 -8.30 -33.69 -4.28
CA ILE A 25 -8.14 -34.64 -5.39
C ILE A 25 -7.60 -35.95 -4.83
N SER A 26 -6.51 -35.90 -4.04
CA SER A 26 -5.91 -37.06 -3.38
C SER A 26 -6.92 -37.90 -2.62
N VAL A 27 -7.73 -37.26 -1.77
CA VAL A 27 -8.75 -37.95 -0.97
C VAL A 27 -9.83 -38.59 -1.85
N ARG A 28 -10.23 -37.93 -2.94
CA ARG A 28 -11.31 -38.40 -3.82
C ARG A 28 -10.86 -39.48 -4.82
N THR A 29 -9.59 -39.54 -5.18
CA THR A 29 -9.13 -40.31 -6.35
C THR A 29 -8.07 -41.35 -6.04
N SER A 30 -7.49 -41.36 -4.85
CA SER A 30 -6.49 -42.37 -4.45
C SER A 30 -7.08 -43.75 -4.15
N ASN A 31 -8.41 -43.88 -4.04
CA ASN A 31 -9.07 -45.09 -3.55
C ASN A 31 -8.44 -45.64 -2.25
N ARG A 32 -7.89 -44.75 -1.40
CA ARG A 32 -7.13 -45.04 -0.18
C ARG A 32 -5.85 -45.88 -0.38
N GLN A 33 -5.33 -45.96 -1.61
CA GLN A 33 -4.09 -46.65 -1.93
C GLN A 33 -2.98 -45.64 -2.19
N ALA A 34 -1.91 -45.71 -1.38
CA ALA A 34 -0.78 -44.77 -1.45
C ALA A 34 -0.13 -44.72 -2.85
N LYS A 35 -0.09 -45.85 -3.57
CA LYS A 35 0.50 -45.96 -4.91
C LYS A 35 -0.19 -45.12 -5.98
N TYR A 36 -1.47 -44.75 -5.80
CA TYR A 36 -2.22 -43.98 -6.78
C TYR A 36 -2.44 -42.54 -6.36
N VAL A 37 -1.91 -42.13 -5.21
CA VAL A 37 -2.06 -40.77 -4.70
C VAL A 37 -1.38 -39.78 -5.63
N VAL A 38 -0.09 -39.98 -5.92
CA VAL A 38 0.71 -39.00 -6.67
C VAL A 38 0.21 -38.89 -8.12
N ASP A 39 0.12 -40.01 -8.83
CA ASP A 39 -0.24 -40.01 -10.25
C ASP A 39 -1.65 -39.47 -10.50
N ASN A 40 -2.64 -39.91 -9.71
CA ASN A 40 -4.01 -39.40 -9.88
C ASN A 40 -4.15 -37.93 -9.43
N CYS A 41 -3.38 -37.50 -8.44
CA CYS A 41 -3.36 -36.09 -8.04
C CYS A 41 -2.80 -35.22 -9.16
N VAL A 42 -1.61 -35.55 -9.65
CA VAL A 42 -0.90 -34.74 -10.64
C VAL A 42 -1.69 -34.67 -11.94
N LEU A 43 -2.17 -35.80 -12.47
CA LEU A 43 -2.93 -35.82 -13.72
C LEU A 43 -4.21 -34.98 -13.66
N ARG A 44 -4.95 -35.06 -12.54
CA ARG A 44 -6.21 -34.34 -12.39
C ARG A 44 -6.01 -32.89 -11.99
N PHE A 45 -4.91 -32.58 -11.30
CA PHE A 45 -4.50 -31.21 -11.03
C PHE A 45 -4.14 -30.49 -12.33
N LEU A 46 -3.33 -31.10 -13.18
CA LEU A 46 -2.98 -30.57 -14.50
C LEU A 46 -4.22 -30.42 -15.39
N ALA A 47 -5.09 -31.43 -15.43
CA ALA A 47 -6.34 -31.34 -16.20
C ALA A 47 -7.27 -30.22 -15.68
N LYS A 48 -7.31 -29.98 -14.36
CA LYS A 48 -8.08 -28.88 -13.78
C LYS A 48 -7.49 -27.52 -14.17
N GLN A 49 -6.15 -27.40 -14.13
CA GLN A 49 -5.42 -26.20 -14.52
C GLN A 49 -5.61 -25.84 -16.00
N ASP A 50 -5.57 -26.84 -16.89
CA ASP A 50 -5.81 -26.68 -18.33
C ASP A 50 -7.28 -26.36 -18.66
N SER A 51 -8.23 -26.86 -17.87
CA SER A 51 -9.67 -26.66 -18.11
C SER A 51 -10.23 -25.34 -17.57
N GLU A 52 -9.61 -24.77 -16.54
CA GLU A 52 -10.11 -23.57 -15.85
C GLU A 52 -9.39 -22.27 -16.29
N ASP A 53 -8.50 -22.30 -17.30
CA ASP A 53 -7.60 -21.18 -17.66
C ASP A 53 -6.84 -20.61 -16.43
N GLN A 54 -6.70 -21.39 -15.36
CA GLN A 54 -6.00 -21.04 -14.12
C GLN A 54 -4.50 -21.39 -14.21
N ILE A 55 -3.89 -21.16 -15.36
CA ILE A 55 -2.44 -21.01 -15.41
C ILE A 55 -2.13 -19.85 -14.46
N ASP A 56 -1.07 -19.99 -13.63
CA ASP A 56 -0.51 -18.95 -12.76
C ASP A 56 -0.02 -17.75 -13.59
N SER A 57 -0.94 -17.10 -14.28
CA SER A 57 -0.75 -15.89 -15.08
C SER A 57 -0.16 -14.81 -14.20
N PHE A 58 -0.48 -14.83 -12.90
CA PHE A 58 0.09 -13.94 -11.92
C PHE A 58 1.58 -14.18 -11.71
N GLU A 59 2.06 -15.41 -11.50
CA GLU A 59 3.50 -15.68 -11.32
C GLU A 59 4.29 -15.39 -12.60
N HIS A 60 3.73 -15.71 -13.77
CA HIS A 60 4.36 -15.35 -15.04
C HIS A 60 4.37 -13.84 -15.27
N GLN A 61 3.30 -13.12 -14.93
CA GLN A 61 3.25 -11.66 -15.00
C GLN A 61 4.21 -11.03 -14.00
N ASP A 62 4.24 -11.46 -12.74
CA ASP A 62 5.16 -10.95 -11.72
C ASP A 62 6.62 -11.23 -12.09
N SER A 63 6.92 -12.40 -12.66
CA SER A 63 8.27 -12.72 -13.16
C SER A 63 8.67 -11.79 -14.30
N ALA A 64 7.78 -11.58 -15.29
CA ALA A 64 8.05 -10.67 -16.40
C ALA A 64 8.20 -9.21 -15.93
N ILE A 65 7.34 -8.74 -15.02
CA ILE A 65 7.40 -7.40 -14.42
C ILE A 65 8.68 -7.25 -13.59
N SER A 66 9.07 -8.25 -12.82
CA SER A 66 10.29 -8.25 -12.01
C SER A 66 11.55 -8.20 -12.88
N GLN A 67 11.57 -8.95 -13.99
CA GLN A 67 12.66 -8.91 -14.96
C GLN A 67 12.77 -7.53 -15.62
N GLN A 68 11.65 -6.94 -16.03
CA GLN A 68 11.62 -5.60 -16.62
C GLN A 68 11.99 -4.51 -15.60
N ALA A 69 11.56 -4.63 -14.35
CA ALA A 69 11.89 -3.69 -13.28
C ALA A 69 13.39 -3.66 -12.98
N ARG A 70 14.10 -4.79 -13.11
CA ARG A 70 15.57 -4.84 -12.96
C ARG A 70 16.33 -4.08 -14.04
N LEU A 71 15.73 -3.88 -15.21
CA LEU A 71 16.33 -3.13 -16.31
C LEU A 71 16.12 -1.62 -16.17
N LEU A 72 15.22 -1.20 -15.29
CA LEU A 72 15.00 0.22 -15.00
C LEU A 72 16.09 0.74 -14.05
N PRO A 73 16.47 2.03 -14.16
CA PRO A 73 17.34 2.63 -13.18
C PRO A 73 16.72 2.51 -11.77
N PRO A 74 17.55 2.38 -10.72
CA PRO A 74 17.06 2.30 -9.35
C PRO A 74 16.17 3.50 -9.08
N ARG A 75 14.93 3.21 -8.68
CA ARG A 75 13.94 4.25 -8.39
C ARG A 75 14.40 5.01 -7.15
N GLY A 76 14.51 6.33 -7.25
CA GLY A 76 14.75 7.20 -6.09
C GLY A 76 13.47 7.47 -5.29
N ASN A 77 13.59 8.36 -4.33
CA ASN A 77 12.50 8.88 -3.53
C ASN A 77 11.36 9.47 -4.39
N SER A 78 10.13 9.31 -3.94
CA SER A 78 8.95 9.87 -4.58
C SER A 78 8.90 11.39 -4.34
N ILE A 79 8.97 12.17 -5.42
CA ILE A 79 8.96 13.64 -5.37
C ILE A 79 7.62 14.18 -5.87
N ILE A 80 7.01 15.05 -5.06
CA ILE A 80 5.79 15.79 -5.40
C ILE A 80 6.13 17.28 -5.60
N PRO A 81 6.02 17.81 -6.82
CA PRO A 81 6.27 19.23 -7.08
C PRO A 81 5.30 20.14 -6.33
N GLY A 82 5.79 21.27 -5.82
CA GLY A 82 4.99 22.27 -5.11
C GLY A 82 3.85 22.84 -5.95
N GLN A 83 4.03 22.94 -7.28
CA GLN A 83 2.95 23.33 -8.20
C GLN A 83 1.78 22.34 -8.19
N LEU A 84 2.07 21.04 -8.05
CA LEU A 84 1.03 20.01 -7.93
C LEU A 84 0.31 20.15 -6.58
N ILE A 85 1.05 20.44 -5.52
CA ILE A 85 0.51 20.67 -4.17
C ILE A 85 -0.42 21.88 -4.14
N ALA A 86 -0.02 22.97 -4.80
CA ALA A 86 -0.80 24.20 -4.91
C ALA A 86 -2.01 24.09 -5.85
N SER A 87 -1.95 23.25 -6.89
CA SER A 87 -3.06 23.12 -7.85
C SER A 87 -4.07 22.05 -7.45
N ARG A 88 -3.60 20.89 -6.98
CA ARG A 88 -4.41 19.67 -6.78
C ARG A 88 -4.57 19.29 -5.30
N HIS A 89 -4.98 20.26 -4.48
CA HIS A 89 -5.17 20.09 -3.02
C HIS A 89 -5.95 18.83 -2.63
N ARG A 90 -7.06 18.51 -3.33
CA ARG A 90 -7.89 17.32 -3.02
C ARG A 90 -7.13 16.02 -3.21
N LEU A 91 -6.32 15.93 -4.27
CA LEU A 91 -5.56 14.73 -4.59
C LEU A 91 -4.43 14.53 -3.58
N ILE A 92 -3.73 15.61 -3.24
CA ILE A 92 -2.66 15.56 -2.23
C ILE A 92 -3.23 15.23 -0.85
N GLN A 93 -4.34 15.85 -0.44
CA GLN A 93 -5.01 15.51 0.80
C GLN A 93 -5.42 14.03 0.82
N ALA A 94 -6.04 13.53 -0.24
CA ALA A 94 -6.45 12.13 -0.33
C ALA A 94 -5.26 11.16 -0.31
N HIS A 95 -4.11 11.57 -0.85
CA HIS A 95 -2.87 10.82 -0.71
C HIS A 95 -2.38 10.81 0.74
N CYS A 96 -2.29 11.98 1.39
CA CYS A 96 -1.86 12.12 2.78
C CYS A 96 -2.74 11.34 3.76
N GLN A 97 -4.06 11.31 3.54
CA GLN A 97 -5.00 10.51 4.33
C GLN A 97 -4.71 9.00 4.29
N ARG A 98 -4.12 8.50 3.20
CA ARG A 98 -3.81 7.07 3.05
C ARG A 98 -2.53 6.64 3.77
N ILE A 99 -1.68 7.60 4.07
CA ILE A 99 -0.37 7.41 4.70
C ILE A 99 -0.29 8.22 6.00
N SER A 100 -1.43 8.46 6.65
CA SER A 100 -1.53 9.30 7.84
C SER A 100 -0.67 8.78 8.99
N ASP A 101 -0.53 7.45 9.09
CA ASP A 101 0.37 6.75 10.01
C ASP A 101 1.84 7.14 9.80
N PHE A 102 2.32 7.18 8.55
CA PHE A 102 3.68 7.63 8.21
C PHE A 102 3.86 9.12 8.43
N LEU A 103 2.83 9.92 8.16
CA LEU A 103 2.90 11.37 8.35
C LEU A 103 2.95 11.75 9.82
N GLU A 104 2.29 11.01 10.71
CA GLU A 104 2.20 11.34 12.15
C GLU A 104 3.58 11.42 12.83
N VAL A 105 4.57 10.70 12.32
CA VAL A 105 5.94 10.66 12.87
C VAL A 105 6.64 12.03 12.72
N GLY A 106 6.21 12.85 11.76
CA GLY A 106 6.71 14.21 11.55
C GLY A 106 7.64 14.36 10.35
N ILE A 107 8.04 15.61 10.13
CA ILE A 107 8.95 16.00 9.03
C ILE A 107 10.36 15.44 9.26
N ASN A 108 11.08 15.17 8.18
CA ASN A 108 12.43 14.59 8.13
C ASN A 108 12.56 13.13 8.57
N VAL A 109 11.44 12.41 8.71
CA VAL A 109 11.44 10.97 8.99
C VAL A 109 11.04 10.16 7.77
N TRP A 110 9.82 10.36 7.28
CA TRP A 110 9.29 9.68 6.08
C TRP A 110 9.04 10.61 4.91
N TRP A 111 9.16 11.91 5.15
CA TRP A 111 9.01 12.94 4.14
C TRP A 111 9.72 14.21 4.62
N LYS A 112 10.14 15.04 3.67
CA LYS A 112 10.76 16.34 3.94
C LYS A 112 10.31 17.35 2.89
N THR A 113 10.47 18.62 3.21
CA THR A 113 10.38 19.70 2.23
C THR A 113 11.76 19.97 1.64
N SER A 114 11.79 20.30 0.37
CA SER A 114 12.98 20.74 -0.36
C SER A 114 12.56 21.83 -1.34
N GLU A 115 13.51 22.50 -1.98
CA GLU A 115 13.23 23.69 -2.80
C GLU A 115 12.12 23.44 -3.82
N GLY A 116 10.94 24.01 -3.56
CA GLY A 116 9.76 23.89 -4.42
C GLY A 116 9.11 22.50 -4.51
N HIS A 117 9.45 21.53 -3.66
CA HIS A 117 8.85 20.19 -3.68
C HIS A 117 8.80 19.50 -2.31
N VAL A 118 7.95 18.48 -2.22
CA VAL A 118 7.96 17.52 -1.11
C VAL A 118 8.61 16.24 -1.60
N GLU A 119 9.56 15.73 -0.83
CA GLU A 119 10.21 14.45 -1.09
C GLU A 119 9.78 13.44 -0.03
N PHE A 120 9.27 12.29 -0.46
CA PHE A 120 8.97 11.15 0.40
C PHE A 120 10.17 10.22 0.40
N LEU A 121 10.68 9.93 1.59
CA LEU A 121 11.82 9.04 1.77
C LEU A 121 11.30 7.60 1.70
N ASP A 122 11.04 7.12 0.48
CA ASP A 122 10.49 5.78 0.17
C ASP A 122 11.37 4.99 -0.81
N GLY A 123 12.57 5.51 -1.10
CA GLY A 123 13.53 4.88 -1.98
C GLY A 123 14.20 3.63 -1.37
N PRO A 124 14.70 2.71 -2.20
CA PRO A 124 15.32 1.45 -1.77
C PRO A 124 16.64 1.64 -1.00
N HIS A 125 17.20 2.85 -1.03
CA HIS A 125 18.45 3.21 -0.34
C HIS A 125 18.20 3.97 0.97
N GLU A 126 16.94 4.27 1.30
CA GLU A 126 16.59 4.92 2.55
C GLU A 126 16.70 3.93 3.71
N ASN A 127 17.35 4.35 4.79
CA ASN A 127 17.50 3.53 5.99
C ASN A 127 16.21 3.57 6.80
N HIS A 128 15.27 2.71 6.43
CA HIS A 128 14.06 2.48 7.23
C HIS A 128 14.38 1.54 8.39
N SER A 129 15.09 2.02 9.42
CA SER A 129 15.11 1.31 10.69
C SER A 129 13.68 1.27 11.23
N GLN A 130 13.22 0.10 11.67
CA GLN A 130 11.86 -0.11 12.17
C GLN A 130 11.52 0.82 13.35
N ASP A 131 12.54 1.35 14.04
CA ASP A 131 12.40 2.19 15.23
C ASP A 131 11.65 3.51 14.99
N CYS A 132 11.61 4.00 13.75
CA CYS A 132 10.94 5.28 13.41
C CYS A 132 9.75 5.12 12.45
N GLY A 133 9.31 3.89 12.17
CA GLY A 133 8.18 3.60 11.27
C GLY A 133 6.83 3.41 12.00
N PRO A 134 5.69 3.64 11.33
CA PRO A 134 4.42 3.19 11.86
C PRO A 134 4.39 1.66 11.95
N ASN A 135 3.72 1.14 12.99
CA ASN A 135 3.54 -0.30 13.12
C ASN A 135 2.59 -0.80 12.03
N LEU A 136 3.10 -1.62 11.11
CA LEU A 136 2.31 -2.17 10.02
C LEU A 136 1.51 -3.38 10.52
N HIS A 137 0.19 -3.31 10.40
CA HIS A 137 -0.66 -4.43 10.79
C HIS A 137 -0.64 -5.55 9.74
N HIS A 138 -0.51 -6.79 10.20
CA HIS A 138 -0.53 -7.96 9.34
C HIS A 138 -1.97 -8.34 8.95
N PHE A 139 -2.14 -8.96 7.78
CA PHE A 139 -3.45 -9.41 7.28
C PHE A 139 -4.13 -10.43 8.17
N SER A 140 -3.36 -11.19 8.96
CA SER A 140 -3.92 -12.13 9.92
C SER A 140 -4.53 -11.45 11.15
N THR A 141 -4.18 -10.19 11.42
CA THR A 141 -4.63 -9.46 12.62
C THR A 141 -5.55 -8.27 12.30
N SER A 142 -5.54 -7.80 11.06
CA SER A 142 -6.35 -6.66 10.59
C SER A 142 -7.07 -6.94 9.29
N ASN A 143 -8.10 -6.13 9.01
CA ASN A 143 -8.86 -6.17 7.76
C ASN A 143 -9.05 -4.76 7.20
N LEU A 144 -9.54 -4.66 5.97
CA LEU A 144 -9.77 -3.39 5.28
C LEU A 144 -10.53 -2.35 6.13
N LYS A 145 -11.61 -2.75 6.81
CA LYS A 145 -12.43 -1.82 7.60
C LYS A 145 -11.66 -1.30 8.81
N LYS A 146 -10.91 -2.17 9.48
CA LYS A 146 -10.06 -1.80 10.62
C LYS A 146 -8.93 -0.86 10.21
N GLU A 147 -8.26 -1.15 9.09
CA GLU A 147 -7.21 -0.27 8.54
C GLU A 147 -7.75 1.11 8.16
N TYR A 148 -8.94 1.19 7.58
CA TYR A 148 -9.57 2.48 7.28
C TYR A 148 -9.91 3.26 8.55
N ALA A 149 -10.48 2.60 9.56
CA ALA A 149 -10.77 3.25 10.83
C ALA A 149 -9.50 3.76 11.52
N TYR A 150 -8.43 2.95 11.50
CA TYR A 150 -7.12 3.32 12.03
C TYR A 150 -6.53 4.54 11.31
N LEU A 151 -6.48 4.54 9.97
CA LEU A 151 -5.94 5.66 9.20
C LEU A 151 -6.77 6.93 9.36
N ASP A 152 -8.10 6.81 9.49
CA ASP A 152 -9.00 7.94 9.73
C ASP A 152 -8.77 8.55 11.13
N GLU A 153 -8.58 7.71 12.16
CA GLU A 153 -8.19 8.16 13.49
C GLU A 153 -6.84 8.89 13.47
N LYS A 154 -5.83 8.30 12.80
CA LYS A 154 -4.51 8.93 12.61
C LYS A 154 -4.61 10.27 11.89
N TRP A 155 -5.45 10.36 10.87
CA TRP A 155 -5.67 11.62 10.15
C TRP A 155 -6.35 12.69 11.00
N LYS A 156 -7.33 12.32 11.84
CA LYS A 156 -7.96 13.23 12.80
C LYS A 156 -6.95 13.78 13.80
N ASN A 157 -6.11 12.91 14.36
CA ASN A 157 -5.02 13.33 15.27
C ASN A 157 -4.07 14.33 14.60
N ILE A 158 -3.75 14.13 13.32
CA ILE A 158 -2.95 15.08 12.54
C ILE A 158 -3.69 16.42 12.38
N ILE A 159 -4.98 16.41 12.04
CA ILE A 159 -5.79 17.63 11.91
C ILE A 159 -5.76 18.43 13.22
N ASP A 160 -5.91 17.78 14.37
CA ASP A 160 -5.89 18.43 15.69
C ASP A 160 -4.51 19.06 15.98
N LYS A 161 -3.43 18.34 15.67
CA LYS A 161 -2.04 18.84 15.82
C LYS A 161 -1.74 20.01 14.87
N VAL A 162 -2.28 19.97 13.65
CA VAL A 162 -2.17 21.08 12.67
C VAL A 162 -2.95 22.29 13.15
N THR A 163 -4.16 22.10 13.69
CA THR A 163 -5.02 23.18 14.21
C THR A 163 -4.36 23.92 15.38
N THR A 164 -3.60 23.21 16.21
CA THR A 164 -2.80 23.79 17.30
C THR A 164 -1.47 24.39 16.84
N ASN A 165 -1.20 24.43 15.52
CA ASN A 165 0.00 24.97 14.90
C ASN A 165 1.31 24.27 15.32
N LYS A 166 1.22 23.05 15.85
CA LYS A 166 2.36 22.26 16.35
C LYS A 166 2.90 21.26 15.33
N PHE A 167 2.29 21.19 14.15
CA PHE A 167 2.58 20.14 13.19
C PHE A 167 2.43 20.61 11.74
N THR A 168 3.37 20.16 10.90
CA THR A 168 3.38 20.45 9.47
C THR A 168 3.06 19.16 8.71
N VAL A 169 2.35 19.28 7.61
CA VAL A 169 2.02 18.16 6.71
C VAL A 169 2.30 18.55 5.26
N PRO A 170 2.51 17.58 4.35
CA PRO A 170 2.80 17.83 2.93
C PRO A 170 1.54 18.22 2.13
N CYS A 171 0.73 19.11 2.68
CA CYS A 171 -0.42 19.75 2.07
C CYS A 171 -0.27 21.27 2.24
N MET A 172 -0.91 22.08 1.38
CA MET A 172 -1.08 23.52 1.62
C MET A 172 -2.44 23.88 2.22
N LYS A 173 -3.46 23.07 1.90
CA LYS A 173 -4.83 23.25 2.38
C LYS A 173 -5.44 21.90 2.70
N ILE A 174 -6.12 21.80 3.83
CA ILE A 174 -6.87 20.61 4.26
C ILE A 174 -8.34 20.99 4.35
N LYS A 175 -9.20 20.26 3.65
CA LYS A 175 -10.65 20.35 3.80
C LYS A 175 -11.11 19.35 4.85
N VAL A 176 -11.74 19.83 5.90
CA VAL A 176 -12.38 18.97 6.91
C VAL A 176 -13.82 18.73 6.46
N TYR A 177 -14.24 17.48 6.52
CA TYR A 177 -15.56 17.04 6.09
C TYR A 177 -16.38 16.57 7.30
N ASP A 178 -17.69 16.82 7.29
CA ASP A 178 -18.62 16.19 8.22
C ASP A 178 -18.92 14.73 7.84
N VAL A 179 -19.72 14.08 8.68
CA VAL A 179 -20.18 12.69 8.48
C VAL A 179 -20.99 12.53 7.18
N ASN A 180 -21.56 13.61 6.64
CA ASN A 180 -22.35 13.64 5.41
C ASN A 180 -21.49 13.98 4.17
N GLY A 181 -20.18 14.17 4.32
CA GLY A 181 -19.27 14.54 3.24
C GLY A 181 -19.32 16.02 2.84
N LYS A 182 -19.94 16.89 3.65
CA LYS A 182 -19.95 18.33 3.45
C LYS A 182 -18.71 18.95 4.10
N VAL A 183 -18.09 19.92 3.41
CA VAL A 183 -16.93 20.65 3.97
C VAL A 183 -17.39 21.52 5.14
N THR A 184 -16.81 21.30 6.32
CA THR A 184 -17.07 22.07 7.53
C THR A 184 -16.07 23.20 7.71
N SER A 185 -14.79 22.94 7.44
CA SER A 185 -13.73 23.94 7.54
C SER A 185 -12.60 23.69 6.54
N VAL A 186 -11.81 24.73 6.29
CA VAL A 186 -10.59 24.66 5.48
C VAL A 186 -9.44 25.17 6.32
N LEU A 187 -8.46 24.31 6.57
CA LEU A 187 -7.24 24.63 7.31
C LEU A 187 -6.12 24.94 6.32
N ASN A 188 -5.40 26.03 6.54
CA ASN A 188 -4.15 26.31 5.85
C ASN A 188 -3.01 25.78 6.71
N THR A 189 -2.06 25.10 6.09
CA THR A 189 -0.93 24.46 6.75
C THR A 189 0.33 25.31 6.58
N ASN A 190 1.24 25.26 7.55
CA ASN A 190 2.53 25.97 7.51
C ASN A 190 3.56 25.24 6.64
N LEU A 191 3.13 24.69 5.51
CA LEU A 191 4.04 24.03 4.59
C LEU A 191 4.88 25.11 3.90
N ASP A 192 6.12 25.26 4.35
CA ASP A 192 7.08 26.16 3.72
C ASP A 192 7.81 25.44 2.58
N LEU A 193 7.68 25.99 1.38
CA LEU A 193 8.35 25.52 0.17
C LEU A 193 9.33 26.57 -0.37
N GLU A 194 9.83 27.47 0.48
CA GLU A 194 10.68 28.65 0.19
C GLU A 194 11.04 28.86 -1.30
N LYS A 195 10.22 29.73 -1.93
CA LYS A 195 10.45 30.66 -3.06
C LYS A 195 11.33 30.23 -4.25
N LYS A 196 10.66 30.01 -5.40
CA LYS A 196 10.54 30.99 -6.51
C LYS A 196 9.55 30.50 -7.57
N PHE A 197 8.27 30.83 -7.40
CA PHE A 197 7.41 31.09 -8.57
C PHE A 197 7.52 32.59 -8.85
N ARG A 198 8.62 32.99 -9.52
CA ARG A 198 8.72 34.27 -10.23
C ARG A 198 8.76 33.96 -11.71
#